data_AF-A0A7J4J631-F1
#
_entry.id   AF-A0A7J4J631-F1
#
_cell.length_a   1.000
_cell.length_b   1.000
_cell.length_c   1.000
_cell.angle_alpha   90.00
_cell.angle_beta   90.00
_cell.angle_gamma   90.00
#
_symmetry.space_group_name_H-M   'P 1'
#
loop_
_entity.id
_entity.type
_entity.pdbx_description
1 polymer ?
#
loop_
_entity_poly.entity_id
_entity_poly.type
_entity_poly.pdbx_seq_one_letter_code
_entity_poly.pdbx_strand_id
1 'polypeptide(L)'
;MAGFAQNGNAVSTVLQLRNQGLTDDLIMDEMARQGFRPETVSQALSQADGSADMGMASSSYGRMGMMPPSAPLSENPQNDMYSRMEDIAENLIDEKWDQLLGEVKKIIEWKERVESTQAKLISDVGKLQDDFKLLHGGVLGKLEDYDARMRDVGVELKAVGKVFKDVVPQFVENVKALSSIKDEMRKK
;
A
#
# COMPACT_ATOMS: atom_id res chain seq x y z
N MET A 1 40.02 35.18 -9.57
CA MET A 1 40.90 34.50 -8.61
C MET A 1 40.07 33.75 -7.55
N ALA A 2 39.40 32.65 -7.91
CA ALA A 2 38.56 31.87 -6.98
C ALA A 2 38.84 30.35 -7.01
N GLY A 3 39.80 29.88 -7.80
CA GLY A 3 40.08 28.45 -7.99
C GLY A 3 41.04 27.82 -6.97
N PHE A 4 41.76 28.61 -6.18
CA PHE A 4 42.78 28.08 -5.25
C PHE A 4 42.23 27.69 -3.87
N ALA A 5 41.07 28.21 -3.46
CA ALA A 5 40.47 27.87 -2.17
C ALA A 5 39.75 26.51 -2.16
N GLN A 6 39.25 26.05 -3.32
CA GLN A 6 38.56 24.75 -3.42
C GLN A 6 39.53 23.57 -3.43
N ASN A 7 40.75 23.76 -3.93
CA ASN A 7 41.71 22.66 -4.09
C ASN A 7 42.23 22.13 -2.72
N GLY A 8 42.42 23.02 -1.75
CA GLY A 8 42.80 22.61 -0.39
C GLY A 8 41.72 21.80 0.33
N ASN A 9 40.44 22.08 0.07
CA ASN A 9 39.31 21.33 0.64
C ASN A 9 39.14 19.97 -0.06
N ALA A 10 39.37 19.92 -1.38
CA ALA A 10 39.31 18.68 -2.14
C ALA A 10 40.34 17.65 -1.66
N VAL A 11 41.59 18.07 -1.41
CA VAL A 11 42.67 17.17 -0.91
C VAL A 11 42.36 16.62 0.47
N SER A 12 41.85 17.45 1.39
CA SER A 12 41.48 16.98 2.74
C SER A 12 40.34 15.97 2.73
N THR A 13 39.34 16.17 1.87
CA THR A 13 38.20 15.26 1.73
C THR A 13 38.63 13.93 1.13
N VAL A 14 39.49 13.96 0.10
CA VAL A 14 40.08 12.74 -0.50
C VAL A 14 40.86 11.94 0.54
N LEU A 15 41.71 12.58 1.35
CA LEU A 15 42.45 11.91 2.43
C LEU A 15 41.51 11.31 3.49
N GLN A 16 40.42 12.01 3.82
CA GLN A 16 39.42 11.50 4.77
C GLN A 16 38.68 10.28 4.23
N LEU A 17 38.26 10.29 2.97
CA LEU A 17 37.55 9.16 2.35
C LEU A 17 38.50 7.97 2.14
N ARG A 18 39.77 8.24 1.82
CA ARG A 18 40.80 7.20 1.75
C ARG A 18 41.09 6.56 3.11
N ASN A 19 41.12 7.36 4.20
CA ASN A 19 41.22 6.82 5.57
C ASN A 19 40.01 5.98 5.99
N GLN A 20 38.87 6.12 5.32
CA GLN A 20 37.70 5.25 5.50
C GLN A 20 37.78 3.96 4.66
N GLY A 21 38.85 3.77 3.89
CA GLY A 21 39.08 2.57 3.09
C GLY A 21 38.37 2.56 1.74
N LEU A 22 37.87 3.70 1.26
CA LEU A 22 37.26 3.80 -0.07
C LEU A 22 38.34 3.76 -1.16
N THR A 23 38.01 3.13 -2.30
CA THR A 23 38.87 3.09 -3.48
C THR A 23 38.80 4.40 -4.25
N ASP A 24 39.87 4.73 -4.99
CA ASP A 24 40.01 6.02 -5.69
C ASP A 24 38.88 6.27 -6.70
N ASP A 25 38.32 5.22 -7.32
CA ASP A 25 37.16 5.33 -8.22
C ASP A 25 35.87 5.71 -7.47
N LEU A 26 35.66 5.17 -6.26
CA LEU A 26 34.50 5.49 -5.42
C LEU A 26 34.62 6.91 -4.86
N ILE A 27 35.84 7.33 -4.54
CA ILE A 27 36.15 8.70 -4.11
C ILE A 27 35.85 9.69 -5.24
N MET A 28 36.15 9.33 -6.50
CA MET A 28 35.82 10.16 -7.66
C MET A 28 34.31 10.34 -7.84
N ASP A 29 33.50 9.29 -7.71
CA ASP A 29 32.04 9.41 -7.79
C ASP A 29 31.46 10.24 -6.64
N GLU A 30 31.94 10.01 -5.41
CA GLU A 30 31.47 10.74 -4.22
C GLU A 30 31.85 12.22 -4.28
N MET A 31 33.06 12.56 -4.73
CA MET A 31 33.49 13.94 -4.92
C MET A 31 32.76 14.63 -6.08
N ALA A 32 32.45 13.91 -7.16
CA ALA A 32 31.64 14.43 -8.26
C ALA A 32 30.19 14.74 -7.80
N ARG A 33 29.60 13.88 -6.96
CA ARG A 33 28.29 14.11 -6.32
C ARG A 33 28.29 15.33 -5.40
N GLN A 34 29.40 15.59 -4.73
CA GLN A 34 29.60 16.78 -3.91
C GLN A 34 29.87 18.06 -4.73
N GLY A 35 29.87 17.96 -6.06
CA GLY A 35 29.97 19.09 -6.98
C GLY A 35 31.39 19.52 -7.31
N PHE A 36 32.41 18.70 -6.97
CA PHE A 36 33.79 18.97 -7.36
C PHE A 36 34.02 18.59 -8.83
N ARG A 37 34.87 19.37 -9.51
CA ARG A 37 35.18 19.13 -10.92
C ARG A 37 36.16 17.96 -11.06
N PRO A 38 36.01 17.06 -12.04
CA PRO A 38 36.86 15.88 -12.20
C PRO A 38 38.35 16.20 -12.28
N GLU A 39 38.71 17.35 -12.88
CA GLU A 39 40.11 17.78 -12.97
C GLU A 39 40.69 18.18 -11.61
N THR A 40 39.86 18.72 -10.71
CA THR A 40 40.29 19.06 -9.34
C THR A 40 40.42 17.81 -8.47
N VAL A 41 39.54 16.84 -8.64
CA VAL A 41 39.56 15.57 -7.88
C VAL A 41 40.78 14.74 -8.26
N SER A 42 41.09 14.60 -9.55
CA SER A 42 42.28 13.89 -10.02
C SER A 42 43.58 14.55 -9.55
N GLN A 43 43.66 15.88 -9.63
CA GLN A 43 44.80 16.63 -9.10
C GLN A 43 44.96 16.45 -7.58
N ALA A 44 43.85 16.46 -6.84
CA ALA A 44 43.84 16.24 -5.40
C ALA A 44 44.25 14.80 -5.01
N LEU A 45 43.81 13.80 -5.78
CA LEU A 45 44.22 12.40 -5.62
C LEU A 45 45.72 12.23 -5.85
N SER A 46 46.24 12.78 -6.95
CA SER A 46 47.70 12.74 -7.23
C SER A 46 48.52 13.48 -6.18
N GLN A 47 47.99 14.57 -5.62
CA GLN A 47 48.66 15.32 -4.55
C GLN A 47 48.61 14.57 -3.21
N ALA A 48 47.52 13.88 -2.90
CA ALA A 48 47.38 13.02 -1.73
C ALA A 48 48.30 11.79 -1.81
N ASP A 49 48.49 11.23 -3.00
CA ASP A 49 49.45 10.13 -3.23
C ASP A 49 50.90 10.60 -3.09
N GLY A 50 51.23 11.75 -3.67
CA GLY A 50 52.58 12.34 -3.55
C GLY A 50 52.96 12.76 -2.13
N SER A 51 52.01 12.83 -1.20
CA SER A 51 52.28 13.09 0.23
C SER A 51 52.30 11.84 1.10
N ALA A 52 51.90 10.68 0.57
CA ALA A 52 51.97 9.39 1.26
C ALA A 52 53.28 8.62 1.01
N ASP A 53 54.05 8.96 -0.05
CA ASP A 53 55.28 8.26 -0.45
C ASP A 53 56.58 9.03 -0.11
N MET A 54 56.67 9.61 1.10
CA MET A 54 57.95 10.01 1.70
C MET A 54 58.36 8.99 2.75
N GLY A 55 58.60 7.76 2.32
CA GLY A 55 59.09 6.70 3.18
C GLY A 55 59.64 5.52 2.39
N MET A 56 60.98 5.49 2.26
CA MET A 56 61.80 4.34 1.82
C MET A 56 61.92 4.08 0.32
N ALA A 57 62.89 4.74 -0.31
CA ALA A 57 63.67 4.12 -1.39
C ALA A 57 65.08 4.73 -1.46
N SER A 58 65.96 4.30 -0.55
CA SER A 58 67.40 4.45 -0.70
C SER A 58 68.02 3.07 -0.82
N SER A 59 68.83 2.89 -1.86
CA SER A 59 69.76 1.81 -2.13
C SER A 59 69.22 0.56 -2.84
N SER A 60 69.57 0.39 -4.11
CA SER A 60 70.65 -0.55 -4.44
C SER A 60 71.12 -0.37 -5.89
N TYR A 61 72.43 -0.25 -6.06
CA TYR A 61 73.14 -0.39 -7.32
C TYR A 61 73.39 -1.88 -7.60
N GLY A 62 73.12 -2.33 -8.83
CA GLY A 62 73.57 -3.62 -9.35
C GLY A 62 72.92 -3.89 -10.72
N ARG A 63 73.62 -3.65 -11.83
CA ARG A 63 74.54 -4.55 -12.55
C ARG A 63 73.83 -5.27 -13.71
N MET A 64 74.32 -4.99 -14.92
CA MET A 64 73.90 -5.53 -16.22
C MET A 64 73.75 -7.06 -16.26
N GLY A 65 72.84 -7.54 -17.11
CA GLY A 65 73.04 -8.82 -17.81
C GLY A 65 71.75 -9.51 -18.27
N MET A 66 71.65 -9.68 -19.60
CA MET A 66 70.83 -10.67 -20.35
C MET A 66 69.35 -10.36 -20.62
N MET A 67 69.08 -10.09 -21.91
CA MET A 67 67.77 -10.26 -22.56
C MET A 67 67.42 -11.74 -22.73
N PRO A 68 66.20 -12.16 -22.38
CA PRO A 68 65.53 -13.32 -22.95
C PRO A 68 64.74 -12.95 -24.23
N PRO A 69 64.34 -13.95 -25.03
CA PRO A 69 63.73 -13.74 -26.34
C PRO A 69 62.27 -13.27 -26.24
N SER A 70 61.88 -12.53 -27.26
CA SER A 70 60.54 -11.99 -27.53
C SER A 70 59.43 -13.03 -27.42
N ALA A 71 58.63 -12.95 -26.36
CA ALA A 71 57.24 -13.38 -26.35
C ALA A 71 56.35 -12.19 -26.77
N PRO A 72 55.28 -12.39 -27.57
CA PRO A 72 54.31 -11.34 -27.82
C PRO A 72 53.44 -11.21 -26.57
N LEU A 73 53.71 -10.21 -25.74
CA LEU A 73 52.90 -9.87 -24.58
C LEU A 73 52.72 -8.36 -24.54
N SER A 74 51.63 -7.91 -25.13
CA SER A 74 50.96 -6.65 -24.78
C SER A 74 49.51 -6.77 -25.23
N GLU A 75 48.80 -7.70 -24.61
CA GLU A 75 47.34 -7.60 -24.46
C GLU A 75 47.12 -6.68 -23.25
N ASN A 76 46.46 -5.55 -23.51
CA ASN A 76 46.27 -4.48 -22.54
C ASN A 76 45.47 -5.01 -21.32
N PRO A 77 46.04 -5.06 -20.10
CA PRO A 77 45.31 -5.51 -18.91
C PRO A 77 44.11 -4.63 -18.54
N GLN A 78 44.03 -3.42 -19.12
CA GLN A 78 42.87 -2.54 -19.00
C GLN A 78 41.64 -3.04 -19.77
N ASN A 79 41.81 -3.63 -20.96
CA ASN A 79 40.66 -4.15 -21.71
C ASN A 79 40.02 -5.35 -21.00
N ASP A 80 40.83 -6.17 -20.33
CA ASP A 80 40.35 -7.35 -19.59
C ASP A 80 39.55 -6.96 -18.33
N MET A 81 39.87 -5.82 -17.71
CA MET A 81 39.11 -5.28 -16.57
C MET A 81 37.78 -4.65 -17.01
N TYR A 82 37.76 -3.93 -18.14
CA TYR A 82 36.52 -3.37 -18.69
C TYR A 82 35.56 -4.46 -19.18
N SER A 83 36.03 -5.50 -19.86
CA SER A 83 35.15 -6.63 -20.24
C SER A 83 34.56 -7.34 -19.03
N ARG A 84 35.31 -7.54 -17.94
CA ARG A 84 34.74 -8.12 -16.70
C ARG A 84 33.70 -7.22 -16.06
N MET A 85 33.92 -5.90 -16.10
CA MET A 85 32.96 -4.92 -15.57
C MET A 85 31.67 -4.90 -16.42
N GLU A 86 31.81 -5.05 -17.74
CA GLU A 86 30.70 -5.15 -18.70
C GLU A 86 29.91 -6.45 -18.50
N ASP A 87 30.59 -7.60 -18.36
CA ASP A 87 29.95 -8.87 -18.03
C ASP A 87 29.17 -8.80 -16.70
N ILE A 88 29.74 -8.16 -15.67
CA ILE A 88 29.06 -7.97 -14.38
C ILE A 88 27.86 -7.04 -14.54
N ALA A 89 27.97 -5.98 -15.33
CA ALA A 89 26.88 -5.05 -15.57
C ALA A 89 25.73 -5.67 -16.36
N GLU A 90 26.01 -6.44 -17.42
CA GLU A 90 24.99 -7.15 -18.20
C GLU A 90 24.26 -8.18 -17.34
N ASN A 91 24.98 -9.00 -16.58
CA ASN A 91 24.37 -9.96 -15.66
C ASN A 91 23.50 -9.26 -14.59
N LEU A 92 23.94 -8.11 -14.07
CA LEU A 92 23.16 -7.34 -13.09
C LEU A 92 21.89 -6.74 -13.72
N ILE A 93 21.99 -6.24 -14.96
CA ILE A 93 20.85 -5.69 -15.70
C ILE A 93 19.83 -6.78 -15.97
N ASP A 94 20.25 -7.96 -16.44
CA ASP A 94 19.35 -9.09 -16.71
C ASP A 94 18.67 -9.57 -15.43
N GLU A 95 19.40 -9.71 -14.32
CA GLU A 95 18.81 -10.10 -13.04
C GLU A 95 17.74 -9.08 -12.57
N LYS A 96 18.01 -7.79 -12.74
CA LYS A 96 17.05 -6.73 -12.39
C LYS A 96 15.87 -6.69 -13.36
N TRP A 97 16.08 -7.00 -14.63
CA TRP A 97 15.02 -7.07 -15.62
C TRP A 97 14.07 -8.23 -15.33
N ASP A 98 14.60 -9.40 -14.97
CA ASP A 98 13.82 -10.56 -14.56
C ASP A 98 13.06 -10.31 -13.25
N GLN A 99 13.69 -9.65 -12.26
CA GLN A 99 13.01 -9.23 -11.03
C GLN A 99 11.82 -8.31 -11.35
N LEU A 100 12.03 -7.31 -12.21
CA LEU A 100 10.99 -6.35 -12.59
C LEU A 100 9.86 -7.03 -13.36
N LEU A 101 10.16 -7.92 -14.30
CA LEU A 101 9.15 -8.72 -15.02
C LEU A 101 8.35 -9.59 -14.05
N GLY A 102 9.01 -10.16 -13.04
CA GLY A 102 8.36 -10.90 -11.97
C GLY A 102 7.38 -10.05 -11.16
N GLU A 103 7.75 -8.81 -10.83
CA GLU A 103 6.87 -7.87 -10.13
C GLU A 103 5.69 -7.41 -11.00
N VAL A 104 5.93 -7.09 -12.28
CA VAL A 104 4.87 -6.71 -13.22
C VAL A 104 3.85 -7.84 -13.37
N LYS A 105 4.30 -9.10 -13.44
CA LYS A 105 3.40 -10.25 -13.48
C LYS A 105 2.51 -10.34 -12.23
N LYS A 106 3.08 -10.12 -11.04
CA LYS A 106 2.31 -10.07 -9.79
C LYS A 106 1.27 -8.96 -9.80
N ILE A 107 1.61 -7.79 -10.37
CA ILE A 107 0.68 -6.67 -10.52
C ILE A 107 -0.47 -7.02 -11.46
N ILE A 108 -0.20 -7.72 -12.57
CA ILE A 108 -1.24 -8.18 -13.51
C ILE A 108 -2.19 -9.16 -12.80
N GLU A 109 -1.68 -10.16 -12.10
CA GLU A 109 -2.49 -11.11 -11.34
C GLU A 109 -3.30 -10.43 -10.22
N TRP A 110 -2.74 -9.40 -9.59
CA TRP A 110 -3.48 -8.59 -8.63
C TRP A 110 -4.59 -7.77 -9.31
N LYS A 111 -4.31 -7.13 -10.45
CA LYS A 111 -5.29 -6.39 -11.25
C LYS A 111 -6.46 -7.26 -11.66
N GLU A 112 -6.21 -8.47 -12.17
CA GLU A 112 -7.27 -9.41 -12.55
C GLU A 112 -8.15 -9.82 -11.35
N ARG A 113 -7.54 -10.04 -10.17
CA ARG A 113 -8.28 -10.34 -8.94
C ARG A 113 -9.13 -9.15 -8.47
N VAL A 114 -8.60 -7.93 -8.56
CA VAL A 114 -9.34 -6.71 -8.22
C VAL A 114 -10.50 -6.49 -9.18
N GLU A 115 -10.29 -6.63 -10.49
CA GLU A 115 -11.34 -6.51 -11.50
C GLU A 115 -12.44 -7.56 -11.30
N SER A 116 -12.07 -8.82 -11.01
CA SER A 116 -13.07 -9.84 -10.67
C SER A 116 -13.86 -9.50 -9.41
N THR A 117 -13.21 -8.95 -8.38
CA THR A 117 -13.86 -8.58 -7.12
C THR A 117 -14.77 -7.38 -7.30
N GLN A 118 -14.33 -6.39 -8.08
CA GLN A 118 -15.11 -5.22 -8.46
C GLN A 118 -16.37 -5.62 -9.23
N ALA A 119 -16.26 -6.53 -10.20
CA ALA A 119 -17.40 -7.04 -10.95
C ALA A 119 -18.43 -7.74 -10.03
N LYS A 120 -17.96 -8.56 -9.07
CA LYS A 120 -18.83 -9.20 -8.07
C LYS A 120 -19.53 -8.19 -7.18
N LEU A 121 -18.80 -7.20 -6.66
CA LEU A 121 -19.36 -6.13 -5.83
C LEU A 121 -20.46 -5.35 -6.56
N ILE A 122 -20.24 -4.99 -7.83
CA ILE A 122 -21.25 -4.29 -8.63
C ILE A 122 -22.50 -5.16 -8.80
N SER A 123 -22.33 -6.45 -9.11
CA SER A 123 -23.44 -7.41 -9.20
C SER A 123 -24.22 -7.52 -7.88
N ASP A 124 -23.51 -7.66 -6.76
CA ASP A 124 -24.14 -7.86 -5.46
C ASP A 124 -24.86 -6.60 -4.97
N VAL A 125 -24.32 -5.41 -5.25
CA VAL A 125 -25.02 -4.14 -5.03
C VAL A 125 -26.28 -4.05 -5.89
N GLY A 126 -26.23 -4.50 -7.15
CA GLY A 126 -27.41 -4.57 -8.02
C GLY A 126 -28.50 -5.48 -7.45
N LYS A 127 -28.13 -6.69 -7.00
CA LYS A 127 -29.07 -7.62 -6.35
C LYS A 127 -29.65 -7.03 -5.06
N LEU A 128 -28.82 -6.42 -4.22
CA LEU A 128 -29.26 -5.76 -2.98
C LEU A 128 -30.26 -4.63 -3.29
N GLN A 129 -30.03 -3.87 -4.36
CA GLN A 129 -30.96 -2.84 -4.80
C GLN A 129 -32.32 -3.43 -5.20
N ASP A 130 -32.33 -4.56 -5.90
CA ASP A 130 -33.57 -5.21 -6.31
C ASP A 130 -34.30 -5.87 -5.13
N ASP A 131 -33.58 -6.53 -4.23
CA ASP A 131 -34.12 -7.05 -2.98
C ASP A 131 -34.71 -5.93 -2.11
N PHE A 132 -34.06 -4.78 -2.06
CA PHE A 132 -34.56 -3.60 -1.36
C PHE A 132 -35.86 -3.07 -1.98
N LYS A 133 -35.97 -3.02 -3.32
CA LYS A 133 -37.21 -2.62 -4.00
C LYS A 133 -38.35 -3.60 -3.70
N LEU A 134 -38.05 -4.90 -3.73
CA LEU A 134 -39.02 -5.96 -3.44
C LEU A 134 -39.50 -5.86 -1.99
N LEU A 135 -38.56 -5.70 -1.05
CA LEU A 135 -38.87 -5.53 0.37
C LEU A 135 -39.69 -4.27 0.61
N HIS A 136 -39.28 -3.14 0.02
CA HIS A 136 -39.99 -1.88 0.16
C HIS A 136 -41.43 -1.99 -0.35
N GLY A 137 -41.64 -2.59 -1.52
CA GLY A 137 -42.98 -2.87 -2.05
C GLY A 137 -43.80 -3.79 -1.14
N GLY A 138 -43.19 -4.87 -0.64
CA GLY A 138 -43.85 -5.81 0.27
C GLY A 138 -44.20 -5.22 1.63
N VAL A 139 -43.33 -4.37 2.19
CA VAL A 139 -43.57 -3.67 3.46
C VAL A 139 -44.66 -2.62 3.30
N LEU A 140 -44.64 -1.84 2.20
CA LEU A 140 -45.70 -0.86 1.93
C LEU A 140 -47.07 -1.56 1.81
N GLY A 141 -47.14 -2.66 1.04
CA GLY A 141 -48.37 -3.43 0.90
C GLY A 141 -48.87 -4.01 2.22
N LYS A 142 -47.97 -4.56 3.05
CA LYS A 142 -48.35 -5.05 4.39
C LYS A 142 -48.81 -3.92 5.32
N LEU A 143 -48.25 -2.72 5.17
CA LEU A 143 -48.65 -1.56 5.97
C LEU A 143 -50.04 -1.07 5.55
N GLU A 144 -50.33 -1.02 4.25
CA GLU A 144 -51.67 -0.71 3.72
C GLU A 144 -52.70 -1.75 4.18
N ASP A 145 -52.37 -3.05 4.09
CA ASP A 145 -53.24 -4.12 4.61
C ASP A 145 -53.46 -4.03 6.13
N TYR A 146 -52.47 -3.54 6.87
CA TYR A 146 -52.58 -3.34 8.30
C TYR A 146 -53.48 -2.14 8.63
N ASP A 147 -53.34 -1.03 7.91
CA ASP A 147 -54.19 0.15 8.06
C ASP A 147 -55.65 -0.18 7.71
N ALA A 148 -55.89 -0.90 6.62
CA ALA A 148 -57.22 -1.39 6.25
C ALA A 148 -57.84 -2.25 7.35
N ARG A 149 -57.09 -3.24 7.86
CA ARG A 149 -57.55 -4.08 8.98
C ARG A 149 -57.81 -3.29 10.25
N MET A 150 -56.97 -2.32 10.60
CA MET A 150 -57.23 -1.45 11.77
C MET A 150 -58.51 -0.64 11.60
N ARG A 151 -58.79 -0.17 10.37
CA ARG A 151 -60.02 0.57 10.08
C ARG A 151 -61.26 -0.31 10.23
N ASP A 152 -61.22 -1.53 9.72
CA ASP A 152 -62.31 -2.51 9.85
C ASP A 152 -62.54 -2.89 11.31
N VAL A 153 -61.47 -3.17 12.05
CA VAL A 153 -61.54 -3.40 13.51
C VAL A 153 -62.14 -2.20 14.22
N GLY A 154 -61.83 -0.96 13.80
CA GLY A 154 -62.45 0.24 14.36
C GLY A 154 -63.97 0.31 14.12
N VAL A 155 -64.44 -0.14 12.96
CA VAL A 155 -65.88 -0.23 12.65
C VAL A 155 -66.55 -1.32 13.50
N GLU A 156 -65.94 -2.50 13.60
CA GLU A 156 -66.44 -3.60 14.43
C GLU A 156 -66.48 -3.20 15.90
N LEU A 157 -65.43 -2.57 16.42
CA LEU A 157 -65.37 -2.11 17.81
C LEU A 157 -66.47 -1.07 18.10
N LYS A 158 -66.78 -0.20 17.14
CA LYS A 158 -67.87 0.77 17.26
C LYS A 158 -69.24 0.08 17.27
N ALA A 159 -69.43 -0.96 16.45
CA ALA A 159 -70.64 -1.77 16.45
C ALA A 159 -70.81 -2.52 17.77
N VAL A 160 -69.75 -3.16 18.28
CA VAL A 160 -69.72 -3.81 19.60
C VAL A 160 -70.02 -2.79 20.70
N GLY A 161 -69.43 -1.60 20.65
CA GLY A 161 -69.73 -0.52 21.59
C GLY A 161 -71.20 -0.11 21.58
N LYS A 162 -71.85 -0.08 20.40
CA LYS A 162 -73.29 0.18 20.29
C LYS A 162 -74.12 -0.95 20.90
N VAL A 163 -73.82 -2.21 20.56
CA VAL A 163 -74.49 -3.38 21.12
C VAL A 163 -74.35 -3.41 22.65
N PHE A 164 -73.16 -3.12 23.17
CA PHE A 164 -72.92 -3.05 24.61
C PHE A 164 -73.77 -1.96 25.27
N LYS A 165 -73.90 -0.80 24.62
CA LYS A 165 -74.74 0.31 25.07
C LYS A 165 -76.23 -0.07 25.14
N ASP A 166 -76.69 -0.92 24.23
CA ASP A 166 -78.08 -1.37 24.15
C ASP A 166 -78.36 -2.56 25.11
N VAL A 167 -77.42 -3.50 25.24
CA VAL A 167 -77.59 -4.73 26.02
C VAL A 167 -77.36 -4.52 27.53
N VAL A 168 -76.37 -3.71 27.93
CA VAL A 168 -76.06 -3.52 29.36
C VAL A 168 -77.26 -2.99 30.16
N PRO A 169 -77.99 -1.95 29.71
CA PRO A 169 -79.18 -1.48 30.42
C PRO A 169 -80.27 -2.55 30.53
N GLN A 170 -80.57 -3.27 29.44
CA GLN A 170 -81.54 -4.36 29.46
C GLN A 170 -81.14 -5.48 30.43
N PHE A 171 -79.85 -5.84 30.46
CA PHE A 171 -79.36 -6.87 31.37
C PHE A 171 -79.48 -6.43 32.84
N VAL A 172 -79.18 -5.16 33.14
CA VAL A 172 -79.35 -4.58 34.48
C VAL A 172 -80.82 -4.54 34.89
N GLU A 173 -81.73 -4.16 34.00
CA GLU A 173 -83.17 -4.21 34.26
C GLU A 173 -83.67 -5.63 34.52
N ASN A 174 -83.24 -6.60 33.70
CA ASN A 174 -83.63 -8.00 33.86
C ASN A 174 -83.12 -8.60 35.18
N VAL A 175 -81.88 -8.30 35.57
CA VAL A 175 -81.31 -8.73 36.86
C VAL A 175 -82.05 -8.08 38.03
N LYS A 176 -82.40 -6.79 37.93
CA LYS A 176 -83.24 -6.11 38.95
C LYS A 176 -84.61 -6.77 39.06
N ALA A 177 -85.28 -7.04 37.94
CA ALA A 177 -86.57 -7.71 37.92
C ALA A 177 -86.51 -9.11 38.55
N LEU A 178 -85.47 -9.90 38.24
CA LEU A 178 -85.25 -11.20 38.89
C LEU A 178 -85.03 -11.08 40.40
N SER A 179 -84.26 -10.07 40.83
CA SER A 179 -84.04 -9.81 42.26
C SER A 179 -85.36 -9.47 42.96
N SER A 180 -86.20 -8.63 42.36
CA SER A 180 -87.53 -8.30 42.90
C SER A 180 -88.44 -9.51 43.00
N ILE A 181 -88.49 -10.37 41.97
CA ILE A 181 -89.28 -11.61 42.00
C ILE A 181 -88.78 -12.54 43.12
N LYS A 182 -87.46 -12.68 43.28
CA LYS A 182 -86.86 -13.48 44.36
C LYS A 182 -87.28 -12.95 45.74
N ASP A 183 -87.27 -11.63 45.93
CA ASP A 183 -87.65 -11.01 47.21
C ASP A 183 -89.15 -11.16 47.52
N GLU A 184 -90.00 -11.09 46.50
CA GLU A 184 -91.44 -11.39 46.64
C GLU A 184 -91.69 -12.85 47.01
N MET A 185 -90.99 -13.78 46.34
CA MET A 185 -91.09 -15.21 46.66
C MET A 185 -90.61 -15.55 48.08
N ARG A 186 -89.66 -14.79 48.63
CA ARG A 186 -89.14 -15.00 49.98
C ARG A 186 -90.06 -14.47 51.09
N LYS A 187 -91.05 -13.64 50.74
CA LYS A 187 -92.03 -13.05 51.68
C LYS A 187 -93.34 -13.84 51.79
N LYS A 188 -93.61 -14.77 50.88
CA LYS A 188 -94.67 -15.78 51.00
C LYS A 188 -94.16 -17.00 51.74
#